data_AF-A0AAX6FLT6-F1
#
_entry.id   AF-A0AAX6FLT6-F1
#
_cell.length_a   1.000
_cell.length_b   1.000
_cell.length_c   1.000
_cell.angle_alpha   90.00
_cell.angle_beta   90.00
_cell.angle_gamma   90.00
#
_symmetry.space_group_name_H-M   'P 1'
#
loop_
_entity.id
_entity.type
_entity.pdbx_description
1 polymer ?
#
loop_
_entity_poly.entity_id
_entity_poly.type
_entity_poly.pdbx_seq_one_letter_code
_entity_poly.pdbx_strand_id
1 'polypeptide(L)'
;MGISKVVGLVATVFLLASICLIKFGMTLFFVPILYDSLVAYVVALASHQSINFPSILGKRPDGTFPLWSKLLFGPFMMFAQMYWQFKKLKRKEAAYNEISEGLYVGGWPSSPDRFPTGEPAVIDCTCELPRTSVVSKDAYLCIPTWDTRSPQPAQIETAVRWACQFRAQKRPIYIHCAFGHGRSVCVMCALLVAVGVAEDWKAAEKMVREKRPRIRMNAQHRKSLEEWSKCRHLSKGSDDLSKEQ
;
A
#
# COMPACT_ATOMS: atom_id res chain seq x y z
N MET A 1 3.55 -6.73 15.16
CA MET A 1 4.84 -6.04 14.99
C MET A 1 4.81 -5.25 13.69
N GLY A 2 5.32 -4.01 13.68
CA GLY A 2 5.43 -3.22 12.45
C GLY A 2 6.60 -3.70 11.59
N ILE A 3 6.54 -3.40 10.30
CA ILE A 3 7.56 -3.76 9.31
C ILE A 3 8.99 -3.41 9.77
N SER A 4 9.19 -2.23 10.39
CA SER A 4 10.51 -1.77 10.85
C SER A 4 11.16 -2.72 11.86
N LYS A 5 10.37 -3.31 12.78
CA LYS A 5 10.88 -4.26 13.78
C LYS A 5 11.26 -5.60 13.14
N VAL A 6 10.43 -6.08 12.20
CA VAL A 6 10.66 -7.36 11.50
C VAL A 6 11.90 -7.24 10.62
N VAL A 7 11.97 -6.19 9.80
CA VAL A 7 13.10 -5.95 8.90
C VAL A 7 14.38 -5.67 9.71
N GLY A 8 14.30 -4.90 10.80
CA GLY A 8 15.45 -4.65 11.67
C GLY A 8 16.01 -5.92 12.33
N LEU A 9 15.14 -6.86 12.75
CA LEU A 9 15.58 -8.15 13.28
C LEU A 9 16.30 -8.98 12.21
N VAL A 10 15.73 -9.06 11.00
CA VAL A 10 16.36 -9.75 9.86
C VAL A 10 17.71 -9.12 9.53
N ALA A 11 17.80 -7.79 9.53
CA ALA A 11 19.04 -7.07 9.30
C ALA A 11 20.14 -7.47 10.30
N THR A 12 19.80 -7.55 11.59
CA THR A 12 20.73 -7.99 12.64
C THR A 12 21.17 -9.45 12.45
N VAL A 13 20.24 -10.35 12.10
CA VAL A 13 20.58 -11.76 11.84
C VAL A 13 21.56 -11.87 10.66
N PHE A 14 21.32 -11.14 9.57
CA PHE A 14 22.23 -11.12 8.42
C PHE A 14 23.58 -10.49 8.77
N LEU A 15 23.60 -9.45 9.60
CA LEU A 15 24.86 -8.86 10.08
C LEU A 15 25.68 -9.89 10.85
N LEU A 16 25.09 -10.59 11.81
CA LEU A 16 25.77 -11.61 12.60
C LEU A 16 26.23 -12.79 11.74
N ALA A 17 25.40 -13.22 10.78
CA ALA A 17 25.77 -14.24 9.81
C ALA A 17 26.97 -13.81 8.95
N SER A 18 27.02 -12.57 8.49
CA SER A 18 28.15 -12.04 7.71
C SER A 18 29.45 -12.06 8.53
N ILE A 19 29.42 -11.67 9.80
CA ILE A 19 30.58 -11.71 10.71
C ILE A 19 31.04 -13.16 10.93
N CYS A 20 30.10 -14.09 11.05
CA CYS A 20 30.39 -15.51 11.19
C CYS A 20 31.09 -16.07 9.94
N LEU A 21 30.61 -15.73 8.73
CA LEU A 21 31.18 -16.17 7.46
C LEU A 21 32.62 -15.67 7.25
N ILE A 22 32.95 -14.46 7.72
CA ILE A 22 34.33 -13.98 7.74
C ILE A 22 35.23 -14.90 8.57
N LYS A 23 34.77 -15.30 9.76
CA LYS A 23 35.54 -16.18 10.66
C LYS A 23 35.82 -17.55 10.05
N PHE A 24 34.92 -18.05 9.19
CA PHE A 24 35.08 -19.32 8.48
C PHE A 24 35.78 -19.20 7.11
N GLY A 25 36.28 -18.01 6.74
CA GLY A 25 37.01 -17.80 5.48
C GLY A 25 36.14 -17.83 4.21
N MET A 26 34.81 -17.75 4.34
CA MET A 26 33.86 -17.80 3.22
C MET A 26 33.60 -16.40 2.62
N THR A 27 34.65 -15.76 2.09
CA THR A 27 34.60 -14.38 1.58
C THR A 27 33.61 -14.16 0.42
N LEU A 28 33.34 -15.18 -0.39
CA LEU A 28 32.40 -15.08 -1.53
C LEU A 28 30.96 -14.74 -1.09
N PHE A 29 30.51 -15.27 0.05
CA PHE A 29 29.15 -15.07 0.56
C PHE A 29 29.04 -13.88 1.50
N PHE A 30 30.16 -13.39 2.02
CA PHE A 30 30.19 -12.28 2.97
C PHE A 30 29.62 -10.98 2.38
N VAL A 31 30.12 -10.56 1.22
CA VAL A 31 29.79 -9.24 0.65
C VAL A 31 28.28 -9.11 0.34
N PRO A 32 27.61 -10.08 -0.32
CA PRO A 32 26.16 -10.00 -0.55
C PRO A 32 25.33 -9.99 0.74
N ILE A 33 25.71 -10.78 1.75
CA ILE A 33 24.94 -10.87 3.01
C ILE A 33 25.10 -9.58 3.84
N LEU A 34 26.31 -9.00 3.86
CA LEU A 34 26.53 -7.70 4.50
C LEU A 34 25.73 -6.60 3.77
N TYR A 35 25.76 -6.60 2.44
CA TYR A 35 24.98 -5.67 1.63
C TYR A 35 23.49 -5.75 1.95
N ASP A 36 22.92 -6.96 1.97
CA ASP A 36 21.51 -7.19 2.31
C ASP A 36 21.17 -6.71 3.73
N SER A 37 22.09 -6.90 4.68
CA SER A 37 21.94 -6.38 6.05
C SER A 37 21.88 -4.86 6.09
N LEU A 38 22.79 -4.17 5.39
CA LEU A 38 22.82 -2.70 5.34
C LEU A 38 21.55 -2.14 4.67
N VAL A 39 21.14 -2.72 3.55
CA VAL A 39 19.88 -2.34 2.87
C VAL A 39 18.68 -2.55 3.79
N ALA A 40 18.63 -3.68 4.51
CA ALA A 40 17.56 -3.95 5.46
C ALA A 40 17.54 -2.93 6.62
N TYR A 41 18.69 -2.50 7.14
CA TYR A 41 18.73 -1.43 8.15
C TYR A 41 18.19 -0.10 7.62
N VAL A 42 18.58 0.30 6.41
CA VAL A 42 18.06 1.51 5.75
C VAL A 42 16.53 1.43 5.62
N VAL A 43 15.99 0.29 5.17
CA VAL A 43 14.54 0.08 5.07
C VAL A 43 13.87 0.06 6.45
N ALA A 44 14.51 -0.55 7.47
CA ALA A 44 13.97 -0.58 8.83
C ALA A 44 13.86 0.83 9.43
N LEU A 45 14.86 1.68 9.20
CA LEU A 45 14.86 3.08 9.61
C LEU A 45 13.81 3.88 8.82
N ALA A 46 13.81 3.80 7.50
CA ALA A 46 12.87 4.53 6.65
C ALA A 46 11.40 4.14 6.90
N SER A 47 11.15 2.89 7.30
CA SER A 47 9.82 2.38 7.65
C SER A 47 9.45 2.56 9.13
N HIS A 48 10.34 3.14 9.95
CA HIS A 48 10.06 3.48 11.33
C HIS A 48 8.91 4.51 11.42
N GLN A 49 8.12 4.47 12.49
CA GLN A 49 6.89 5.27 12.58
C GLN A 49 7.16 6.78 12.59
N SER A 50 8.27 7.20 13.20
CA SER A 50 8.66 8.61 13.28
C SER A 50 9.21 9.17 11.97
N ILE A 51 9.80 8.33 11.12
CA ILE A 51 10.41 8.75 9.85
C ILE A 51 9.39 8.58 8.72
N ASN A 52 8.81 7.38 8.60
CA ASN A 52 7.78 7.02 7.64
C ASN A 52 8.02 7.59 6.22
N PHE A 53 9.17 7.25 5.63
CA PHE A 53 9.61 7.75 4.34
C PHE A 53 9.58 6.66 3.25
N PRO A 54 8.39 6.31 2.72
CA PRO A 54 8.24 5.24 1.71
C PRO A 54 8.83 5.60 0.35
N SER A 55 8.99 6.89 0.06
CA SER A 55 9.56 7.39 -1.21
C SER A 55 11.04 7.03 -1.39
N ILE A 56 11.73 6.56 -0.34
CA ILE A 56 13.14 6.12 -0.43
C ILE A 56 13.34 5.02 -1.47
N LEU A 57 12.34 4.17 -1.69
CA LEU A 57 12.39 3.12 -2.71
C LEU A 57 12.32 3.69 -4.14
N GLY A 58 12.06 4.99 -4.31
CA GLY A 58 12.09 5.65 -5.62
C GLY A 58 10.99 5.19 -6.58
N LYS A 59 9.87 4.66 -6.05
CA LYS A 59 8.73 4.27 -6.88
C LYS A 59 8.17 5.51 -7.58
N ARG A 60 8.17 5.47 -8.91
CA ARG A 60 7.70 6.58 -9.75
C ARG A 60 6.17 6.65 -9.77
N PRO A 61 5.58 7.79 -10.18
CA PRO A 61 4.14 7.93 -10.33
C PRO A 61 3.51 6.90 -11.28
N ASP A 62 4.25 6.41 -12.27
CA ASP A 62 3.83 5.35 -13.20
C ASP A 62 3.98 3.93 -12.62
N GLY A 63 4.38 3.82 -11.35
CA GLY A 63 4.54 2.57 -10.60
C GLY A 63 5.80 1.77 -10.97
N THR A 64 6.71 2.34 -11.76
CA THR A 64 7.99 1.71 -12.10
C THR A 64 9.10 2.12 -11.12
N PHE A 65 10.18 1.34 -11.11
CA PHE A 65 11.38 1.63 -10.32
C PHE A 65 12.56 2.02 -11.23
N PRO A 66 13.30 3.09 -10.92
CA PRO A 66 14.52 3.45 -11.62
C PRO A 66 15.62 2.40 -11.38
N LEU A 67 16.62 2.35 -12.27
CA LEU A 67 17.68 1.34 -12.21
C LEU A 67 18.48 1.40 -10.89
N TRP A 68 18.77 2.60 -10.38
CA TRP A 68 19.46 2.77 -9.11
C TRP A 68 18.70 2.13 -7.94
N SER A 69 17.37 2.23 -7.93
CA SER A 69 16.53 1.64 -6.88
C SER A 69 16.47 0.13 -7.01
N LYS A 70 16.38 -0.39 -8.24
CA LYS A 70 16.44 -1.84 -8.49
C LYS A 70 17.78 -2.44 -8.07
N LEU A 71 18.88 -1.72 -8.25
CA LEU A 71 20.19 -2.16 -7.78
C LEU A 71 20.26 -2.11 -6.25
N LEU A 72 19.92 -0.96 -5.66
CA LEU A 72 20.06 -0.72 -4.21
C LEU A 72 19.08 -1.54 -3.35
N PHE A 73 17.80 -1.51 -3.70
CA PHE A 73 16.71 -2.14 -2.95
C PHE A 73 16.20 -3.43 -3.59
N GLY A 74 16.86 -3.90 -4.65
CA GLY A 74 16.52 -5.11 -5.38
C GLY A 74 16.26 -6.31 -4.47
N PRO A 75 17.20 -6.70 -3.60
CA PRO A 75 17.02 -7.81 -2.67
C PRO A 75 15.76 -7.67 -1.82
N PHE A 76 15.55 -6.51 -1.20
CA PHE A 76 14.36 -6.23 -0.39
C PHE A 76 13.05 -6.36 -1.20
N MET A 77 12.99 -5.76 -2.40
CA MET A 77 11.81 -5.85 -3.26
C MET A 77 11.54 -7.27 -3.74
N MET A 78 12.60 -8.02 -4.08
CA MET A 78 12.48 -9.44 -4.43
C MET A 78 11.93 -10.24 -3.24
N PHE A 79 12.44 -10.02 -2.02
CA PHE A 79 11.89 -10.67 -0.83
C PHE A 79 10.42 -10.31 -0.59
N ALA A 80 10.03 -9.05 -0.79
CA ALA A 80 8.63 -8.62 -0.66
C ALA A 80 7.72 -9.34 -1.67
N GLN A 81 8.16 -9.44 -2.94
CA GLN A 81 7.45 -10.16 -3.99
C GLN A 81 7.38 -11.67 -3.70
N MET A 82 8.49 -12.30 -3.30
CA MET A 82 8.52 -13.72 -2.93
C MET A 82 7.61 -14.01 -1.75
N TYR A 83 7.64 -13.19 -0.71
CA TYR A 83 6.74 -13.31 0.44
C TYR A 83 5.28 -13.19 0.01
N TRP A 84 4.97 -12.26 -0.89
CA TRP A 84 3.66 -12.13 -1.49
C TRP A 84 3.23 -13.39 -2.26
N GLN A 85 4.07 -13.90 -3.16
CA GLN A 85 3.80 -15.12 -3.95
C GLN A 85 3.58 -16.34 -3.03
N PHE A 86 4.43 -16.50 -2.02
CA PHE A 86 4.31 -17.60 -1.07
C PHE A 86 3.00 -17.53 -0.27
N LYS A 87 2.63 -16.35 0.23
CA LYS A 87 1.35 -16.14 0.91
C LYS A 87 0.17 -16.33 -0.03
N LYS A 88 0.30 -15.94 -1.30
CA LYS A 88 -0.71 -16.18 -2.35
C LYS A 88 -0.96 -17.68 -2.52
N LEU A 89 0.08 -18.50 -2.66
CA LEU A 89 -0.05 -19.96 -2.85
C LEU A 89 -0.73 -20.64 -1.66
N LYS A 90 -0.48 -20.16 -0.45
CA LYS A 90 -1.09 -20.71 0.77
C LYS A 90 -2.52 -20.23 1.03
N ARG A 91 -3.01 -19.19 0.36
CA ARG A 91 -4.28 -18.54 0.69
C ARG A 91 -5.35 -18.76 -0.37
N LYS A 92 -6.45 -19.38 0.04
CA LYS A 92 -7.71 -19.47 -0.72
C LYS A 92 -8.57 -18.21 -0.54
N GLU A 93 -8.02 -17.02 -0.79
CA GLU A 93 -8.76 -15.75 -0.72
C GLU A 93 -9.03 -15.22 -2.13
N ALA A 94 -10.19 -14.58 -2.33
CA ALA A 94 -10.45 -13.82 -3.54
C ALA A 94 -9.38 -12.72 -3.71
N ALA A 95 -8.88 -12.56 -4.95
CA ALA A 95 -7.86 -11.56 -5.25
C ALA A 95 -8.35 -10.14 -4.96
N TYR A 96 -9.62 -9.87 -5.27
CA TYR A 96 -10.34 -8.64 -5.01
C TYR A 96 -11.81 -8.93 -4.67
N ASN A 97 -12.49 -7.96 -4.07
CA ASN A 97 -13.93 -8.00 -3.81
C ASN A 97 -14.56 -6.67 -4.20
N GLU A 98 -15.78 -6.71 -4.75
CA GLU A 98 -16.58 -5.53 -5.03
C GLU A 98 -17.32 -5.08 -3.78
N ILE A 99 -16.96 -3.91 -3.25
CA ILE A 99 -17.53 -3.37 -2.02
C ILE A 99 -18.84 -2.63 -2.25
N SER A 100 -18.90 -1.87 -3.34
CA SER A 100 -20.11 -1.23 -3.86
C SER A 100 -20.00 -1.22 -5.38
N GLU A 101 -21.09 -0.89 -6.09
CA GLU A 101 -21.16 -0.91 -7.55
C GLU A 101 -19.95 -0.20 -8.18
N GLY A 102 -19.06 -0.97 -8.83
CA GLY A 102 -17.82 -0.52 -9.47
C GLY A 102 -16.67 -0.12 -8.53
N LEU A 103 -16.75 -0.40 -7.22
CA LEU A 103 -15.71 -0.13 -6.22
C LEU A 103 -15.07 -1.44 -5.78
N TYR A 104 -13.84 -1.69 -6.22
CA TYR A 104 -13.12 -2.92 -5.94
C TYR A 104 -11.96 -2.67 -4.96
N VAL A 105 -11.78 -3.57 -3.99
CA VAL A 105 -10.61 -3.57 -3.10
C VAL A 105 -9.93 -4.94 -3.11
N GLY A 106 -8.60 -4.96 -3.17
CA GLY A 106 -7.88 -6.23 -3.33
C GLY A 106 -6.38 -6.20 -3.12
N GLY A 107 -5.75 -7.32 -3.46
CA GLY A 107 -4.31 -7.51 -3.45
C GLY A 107 -3.65 -7.12 -4.76
N TRP A 108 -2.33 -7.18 -4.80
CA TRP A 108 -1.57 -6.75 -5.96
C TRP A 108 -1.97 -7.54 -7.23
N PRO A 109 -2.37 -6.86 -8.33
CA PRO A 109 -2.86 -7.52 -9.55
C PRO A 109 -1.69 -8.08 -10.38
N SER A 110 -1.13 -9.21 -9.95
CA SER A 110 0.02 -9.85 -10.61
C SER A 110 -0.27 -10.35 -12.02
N SER A 111 -1.54 -10.56 -12.35
CA SER A 111 -1.98 -11.30 -13.53
C SER A 111 -3.42 -10.90 -13.91
N PRO A 112 -3.85 -11.11 -15.18
CA PRO A 112 -5.16 -10.66 -15.65
C PRO A 112 -6.34 -11.27 -14.89
N ASP A 113 -6.23 -12.52 -14.42
CA ASP A 113 -7.24 -13.20 -13.59
C ASP A 113 -7.47 -12.55 -12.22
N ARG A 114 -6.56 -11.66 -11.80
CA ARG A 114 -6.60 -10.95 -10.52
C ARG A 114 -6.93 -9.47 -10.69
N PHE A 115 -7.35 -9.07 -11.88
CA PHE A 115 -7.68 -7.70 -12.20
C PHE A 115 -9.19 -7.60 -12.46
N PRO A 116 -9.91 -6.65 -11.84
CA PRO A 116 -11.34 -6.48 -12.10
C PRO A 116 -11.63 -6.19 -13.56
N THR A 117 -12.79 -6.62 -14.04
CA THR A 117 -13.29 -6.32 -15.38
C THR A 117 -13.65 -4.84 -15.53
N GLY A 118 -13.76 -4.35 -16.76
CA GLY A 118 -14.17 -2.97 -17.04
C GLY A 118 -13.06 -1.92 -16.90
N GLU A 119 -11.80 -2.34 -17.02
CA GLU A 119 -10.61 -1.46 -17.03
C GLU A 119 -10.59 -0.40 -15.91
N PRO A 120 -10.67 -0.82 -14.63
CA PRO A 120 -10.77 0.11 -13.52
C PRO A 120 -9.59 1.09 -13.47
N ALA A 121 -9.85 2.31 -13.00
CA ALA A 121 -8.80 3.21 -12.55
C ALA A 121 -8.19 2.68 -11.25
N VAL A 122 -6.87 2.59 -11.17
CA VAL A 122 -6.15 1.87 -10.13
C VAL A 122 -5.45 2.80 -9.15
N ILE A 123 -5.74 2.61 -7.86
CA ILE A 123 -4.97 3.21 -6.77
C ILE A 123 -4.10 2.13 -6.15
N ASP A 124 -2.79 2.33 -6.21
CA ASP A 124 -1.78 1.45 -5.66
C ASP A 124 -1.23 2.00 -4.35
N CYS A 125 -1.57 1.34 -3.24
CA CYS A 125 -1.11 1.75 -1.91
C CYS A 125 0.23 1.10 -1.50
N THR A 126 1.02 0.56 -2.44
CA THR A 126 2.32 -0.08 -2.14
C THR A 126 3.48 0.82 -2.52
N CYS A 127 4.54 0.81 -1.71
CA CYS A 127 5.83 1.39 -2.09
C CYS A 127 6.81 0.33 -2.61
N GLU A 128 6.55 -0.94 -2.31
CA GLU A 128 7.47 -2.07 -2.50
C GLU A 128 7.15 -2.95 -3.73
N LEU A 129 5.93 -2.89 -4.26
CA LEU A 129 5.52 -3.70 -5.43
C LEU A 129 5.43 -2.82 -6.69
N PRO A 130 5.90 -3.27 -7.86
CA PRO A 130 5.81 -2.51 -9.09
C PRO A 130 4.40 -2.57 -9.69
N ARG A 131 4.04 -1.58 -10.51
CA ARG A 131 2.87 -1.69 -11.40
C ARG A 131 3.08 -2.84 -12.38
N THR A 132 2.03 -3.61 -12.62
CA THR A 132 2.03 -4.72 -13.57
C THR A 132 1.52 -4.26 -14.94
N SER A 133 1.82 -5.01 -16.00
CA SER A 133 1.42 -4.67 -17.37
C SER A 133 -0.10 -4.67 -17.57
N VAL A 134 -0.85 -5.38 -16.72
CA VAL A 134 -2.33 -5.43 -16.78
C VAL A 134 -2.98 -4.11 -16.36
N VAL A 135 -2.25 -3.25 -15.65
CA VAL A 135 -2.75 -1.96 -15.20
C VAL A 135 -2.34 -0.88 -16.18
N SER A 136 -3.31 -0.18 -16.78
CA SER A 136 -3.04 0.95 -17.67
C SER A 136 -2.26 2.06 -16.95
N LYS A 137 -1.33 2.71 -17.67
CA LYS A 137 -0.57 3.86 -17.15
C LYS A 137 -1.45 5.10 -16.97
N ASP A 138 -2.46 5.26 -17.81
CA ASP A 138 -3.25 6.50 -17.90
C ASP A 138 -4.29 6.63 -16.78
N ALA A 139 -4.58 5.53 -16.09
CA ALA A 139 -5.53 5.47 -14.99
C ALA A 139 -4.89 4.79 -13.77
N TYR A 140 -3.71 5.26 -13.41
CA TYR A 140 -2.94 4.74 -12.29
C TYR A 140 -2.49 5.86 -11.35
N LEU A 141 -2.73 5.68 -10.06
CA LEU A 141 -2.26 6.56 -8.99
C LEU A 141 -1.50 5.75 -7.95
N CYS A 142 -0.24 6.12 -7.70
CA CYS A 142 0.55 5.52 -6.64
C CYS A 142 0.47 6.35 -5.34
N ILE A 143 0.04 5.70 -4.26
CA ILE A 143 0.07 6.21 -2.89
C ILE A 143 1.09 5.38 -2.09
N PRO A 144 2.40 5.67 -2.22
CA PRO A 144 3.44 4.81 -1.68
C PRO A 144 3.32 4.74 -0.15
N THR A 145 3.04 3.56 0.37
CA THR A 145 2.83 3.33 1.80
C THR A 145 3.49 2.02 2.21
N TRP A 146 4.33 2.05 3.25
CA TRP A 146 4.94 0.86 3.84
C TRP A 146 3.91 -0.13 4.35
N ASP A 147 4.19 -1.43 4.22
CA ASP A 147 3.33 -2.44 4.83
C ASP A 147 3.21 -2.21 6.34
N THR A 148 2.02 -2.47 6.90
CA THR A 148 1.63 -2.15 8.29
C THR A 148 1.60 -0.67 8.68
N ARG A 149 1.93 0.27 7.79
CA ARG A 149 1.71 1.72 7.96
C ARG A 149 0.43 2.16 7.29
N SER A 150 -0.02 3.38 7.61
CA SER A 150 -1.21 3.99 7.02
C SER A 150 -0.80 5.09 6.03
N PRO A 151 -1.53 5.25 4.92
CA PRO A 151 -1.49 6.47 4.13
C PRO A 151 -1.83 7.68 5.01
N GLN A 152 -1.19 8.82 4.75
CA GLN A 152 -1.47 10.05 5.49
C GLN A 152 -2.82 10.66 5.08
N PRO A 153 -3.50 11.43 5.96
CA PRO A 153 -4.81 12.04 5.66
C PRO A 153 -4.86 12.80 4.32
N ALA A 154 -3.81 13.59 4.01
CA ALA A 154 -3.71 14.31 2.74
C ALA A 154 -3.56 13.38 1.51
N GLN A 155 -2.85 12.26 1.67
CA GLN A 155 -2.73 11.24 0.62
C GLN A 155 -4.05 10.50 0.41
N ILE A 156 -4.79 10.22 1.49
CA ILE A 156 -6.14 9.66 1.43
C ILE A 156 -7.05 10.61 0.65
N GLU A 157 -7.06 11.90 0.98
CA GLU A 157 -7.88 12.89 0.28
C GLU A 157 -7.50 13.01 -1.21
N THR A 158 -6.22 13.01 -1.53
CA THR A 158 -5.72 13.01 -2.92
C THR A 158 -6.25 11.80 -3.69
N ALA A 159 -6.15 10.60 -3.10
CA ALA A 159 -6.64 9.37 -3.70
C ALA A 159 -8.16 9.36 -3.88
N VAL A 160 -8.90 9.86 -2.89
CA VAL A 160 -10.36 10.01 -2.94
C VAL A 160 -10.78 10.96 -4.06
N ARG A 161 -10.20 12.16 -4.13
CA ARG A 161 -10.51 13.14 -5.17
C ARG A 161 -10.24 12.59 -6.57
N TRP A 162 -9.09 11.96 -6.74
CA TRP A 162 -8.73 11.30 -8.00
C TRP A 162 -9.71 10.19 -8.38
N ALA A 163 -10.10 9.33 -7.44
CA ALA A 163 -11.10 8.28 -7.69
C ALA A 163 -12.48 8.86 -8.04
N CYS A 164 -12.90 9.96 -7.39
CA CYS A 164 -14.16 10.64 -7.70
C CYS A 164 -14.21 11.17 -9.13
N GLN A 165 -13.09 11.62 -9.71
CA GLN A 165 -13.03 12.07 -11.11
C GLN A 165 -13.33 10.92 -12.09
N PHE A 166 -12.74 9.75 -11.87
CA PHE A 166 -13.00 8.56 -12.70
C PHE A 166 -14.40 7.99 -12.49
N ARG A 167 -14.91 8.06 -11.25
CA ARG A 167 -16.31 7.74 -10.93
C ARG A 167 -17.30 8.56 -11.73
N ALA A 168 -17.08 9.87 -11.85
CA ALA A 168 -17.94 10.76 -12.64
C ALA A 168 -17.98 10.35 -14.13
N GLN A 169 -16.93 9.70 -14.63
CA GLN A 169 -16.84 9.15 -15.98
C GLN A 169 -17.41 7.71 -16.07
N LYS A 170 -18.12 7.24 -15.05
CA LYS A 170 -18.65 5.86 -14.94
C LYS A 170 -17.58 4.77 -15.03
N ARG A 171 -16.32 5.11 -14.72
CA ARG A 171 -15.23 4.16 -14.72
C ARG A 171 -15.12 3.47 -13.36
N PRO A 172 -14.99 2.13 -13.30
CA PRO A 172 -14.78 1.43 -12.03
C PRO A 172 -13.46 1.84 -11.37
N ILE A 173 -13.39 1.70 -10.04
CA ILE A 173 -12.18 2.03 -9.26
C ILE A 173 -11.67 0.75 -8.59
N TYR A 174 -10.37 0.49 -8.71
CA TYR A 174 -9.70 -0.59 -8.02
C TYR A 174 -8.61 -0.08 -7.09
N ILE A 175 -8.74 -0.36 -5.79
CA ILE A 175 -7.77 0.04 -4.78
C ILE A 175 -7.05 -1.21 -4.26
N HIS A 176 -5.73 -1.28 -4.41
CA HIS A 176 -4.97 -2.43 -3.96
C HIS A 176 -3.79 -2.08 -3.06
N CYS A 177 -3.38 -3.06 -2.26
CA CYS A 177 -2.07 -3.08 -1.63
C CYS A 177 -1.40 -4.42 -1.93
N ALA A 178 -0.55 -4.96 -1.06
CA ALA A 178 -0.01 -6.32 -1.28
C ALA A 178 -1.12 -7.39 -1.22
N PHE A 179 -1.89 -7.44 -0.13
CA PHE A 179 -2.91 -8.47 0.11
C PHE A 179 -4.36 -7.93 0.20
N GLY A 180 -4.55 -6.62 0.14
CA GLY A 180 -5.87 -6.00 0.26
C GLY A 180 -6.46 -6.02 1.66
N HIS A 181 -5.62 -5.88 2.70
CA HIS A 181 -6.06 -6.05 4.10
C HIS A 181 -6.02 -4.77 4.94
N GLY A 182 -5.09 -3.85 4.69
CA GLY A 182 -4.88 -2.66 5.52
C GLY A 182 -4.89 -1.37 4.72
N ARG A 183 -3.76 -1.07 4.07
CA ARG A 183 -3.52 0.19 3.33
C ARG A 183 -4.61 0.53 2.31
N SER A 184 -4.99 -0.43 1.47
CA SER A 184 -6.04 -0.23 0.47
C SER A 184 -7.44 -0.13 1.08
N VAL A 185 -7.69 -0.88 2.16
CA VAL A 185 -8.96 -0.82 2.90
C VAL A 185 -9.15 0.56 3.52
N CYS A 186 -8.08 1.14 4.07
CA CYS A 186 -8.09 2.51 4.59
C CYS A 186 -8.58 3.51 3.53
N VAL A 187 -7.98 3.50 2.33
CA VAL A 187 -8.40 4.40 1.24
C VAL A 187 -9.80 4.07 0.74
N MET A 188 -10.17 2.78 0.66
CA MET A 188 -11.53 2.37 0.28
C MET A 188 -12.59 2.87 1.26
N CYS A 189 -12.34 2.82 2.57
CA CYS A 189 -13.26 3.35 3.57
C CYS A 189 -13.50 4.85 3.37
N ALA A 190 -12.43 5.62 3.14
CA ALA A 190 -12.55 7.04 2.84
C ALA A 190 -13.32 7.32 1.54
N LEU A 191 -13.07 6.52 0.50
CA LEU A 191 -13.76 6.66 -0.78
C LEU A 191 -15.26 6.38 -0.63
N LEU A 192 -15.65 5.32 0.08
CA LEU A 192 -17.06 4.97 0.33
C LEU A 192 -17.83 6.10 1.02
N VAL A 193 -17.19 6.76 2.01
CA VAL A 193 -17.77 7.95 2.67
C VAL A 193 -17.87 9.12 1.70
N ALA A 194 -16.81 9.37 0.91
CA ALA A 194 -16.77 10.47 -0.02
C ALA A 194 -17.82 10.39 -1.14
N VAL A 195 -18.16 9.18 -1.58
CA VAL A 195 -19.20 8.94 -2.60
C VAL A 195 -20.60 8.75 -1.99
N GLY A 196 -20.77 8.91 -0.68
CA GLY A 196 -22.07 8.81 0.00
C GLY A 196 -22.61 7.39 0.16
N VAL A 197 -21.79 6.35 -0.04
CA VAL A 197 -22.17 4.95 0.18
C VAL A 197 -22.12 4.61 1.68
N ALA A 198 -21.24 5.26 2.43
CA ALA A 198 -21.13 5.13 3.88
C ALA A 198 -21.36 6.48 4.56
N GLU A 199 -22.00 6.48 5.73
CA GLU A 199 -22.13 7.69 6.56
C GLU A 199 -20.79 8.12 7.16
N ASP A 200 -20.02 7.17 7.70
CA ASP A 200 -18.72 7.40 8.28
C ASP A 200 -17.71 6.29 7.93
N TRP A 201 -16.45 6.49 8.31
CA TRP A 201 -15.39 5.54 7.99
C TRP A 201 -15.55 4.21 8.75
N LYS A 202 -16.28 4.17 9.86
CA LYS A 202 -16.52 2.96 10.67
C LYS A 202 -17.59 2.08 10.02
N ALA A 203 -18.67 2.68 9.53
CA ALA A 203 -19.69 2.03 8.71
C ALA A 203 -19.05 1.49 7.43
N ALA A 204 -18.17 2.27 6.79
CA ALA A 204 -17.39 1.82 5.65
C ALA A 204 -16.50 0.60 5.98
N GLU A 205 -15.79 0.61 7.12
CA GLU A 205 -14.98 -0.54 7.57
C GLU A 205 -15.86 -1.79 7.76
N LYS A 206 -17.08 -1.64 8.31
CA LYS A 206 -18.02 -2.74 8.48
C LYS A 206 -18.47 -3.31 7.13
N MET A 207 -18.87 -2.47 6.18
CA MET A 207 -19.26 -2.92 4.83
C MET A 207 -18.13 -3.65 4.11
N VAL A 208 -16.90 -3.11 4.18
CA VAL A 208 -15.74 -3.77 3.57
C VAL A 208 -15.49 -5.13 4.23
N ARG A 209 -15.63 -5.22 5.57
CA ARG A 209 -15.42 -6.46 6.32
C ARG A 209 -16.45 -7.54 5.97
N GLU A 210 -17.71 -7.17 5.74
CA GLU A 210 -18.76 -8.11 5.34
C GLU A 210 -18.42 -8.80 4.02
N LYS A 211 -17.94 -8.04 3.03
CA LYS A 211 -17.57 -8.60 1.71
C LYS A 211 -16.14 -9.16 1.65
N ARG A 212 -15.25 -8.72 2.55
CA ARG A 212 -13.86 -9.18 2.66
C ARG A 212 -13.49 -9.44 4.14
N PRO A 213 -13.85 -10.59 4.72
CA PRO A 213 -13.73 -10.86 6.16
C PRO A 213 -12.31 -10.78 6.75
N ARG A 214 -11.29 -10.89 5.91
CA ARG A 214 -9.87 -10.91 6.33
C ARG A 214 -9.20 -9.54 6.34
N ILE A 215 -9.98 -8.46 6.30
CA ILE A 215 -9.42 -7.12 6.48
C ILE A 215 -8.70 -7.03 7.84
N ARG A 216 -7.64 -6.24 7.89
CA ARG A 216 -6.78 -6.06 9.06
C ARG A 216 -6.28 -4.61 9.13
N MET A 217 -7.22 -3.68 9.30
CA MET A 217 -6.88 -2.32 9.68
C MET A 217 -6.36 -2.27 11.12
N ASN A 218 -5.24 -1.55 11.30
CA ASN A 218 -4.62 -1.31 12.60
C ASN A 218 -4.98 0.09 13.14
N ALA A 219 -4.49 0.41 14.34
CA ALA A 219 -4.76 1.68 15.00
C ALA A 219 -4.29 2.89 14.16
N GLN A 220 -3.17 2.77 13.43
CA GLN A 220 -2.66 3.83 12.57
C GLN A 220 -3.62 4.14 11.41
N HIS A 221 -4.20 3.12 10.76
CA HIS A 221 -5.20 3.33 9.71
C HIS A 221 -6.44 4.06 10.22
N ARG A 222 -6.96 3.64 11.38
CA ARG A 222 -8.13 4.28 12.00
C ARG A 222 -7.84 5.72 12.41
N LYS A 223 -6.65 5.99 12.97
CA LYS A 223 -6.20 7.34 13.31
C LYS A 223 -6.14 8.24 12.06
N SER A 224 -5.55 7.77 10.97
CA SER A 224 -5.48 8.55 9.72
C SER A 224 -6.87 8.82 9.12
N LEU A 225 -7.80 7.85 9.21
CA LEU A 225 -9.19 8.06 8.78
C LEU A 225 -9.94 9.06 9.65
N GLU A 226 -9.73 9.02 10.96
CA GLU A 226 -10.31 9.96 11.90
C GLU A 226 -9.84 11.40 11.60
N GLU A 227 -8.54 11.60 11.39
CA GLU A 227 -7.96 12.88 11.00
C GLU A 227 -8.46 13.35 9.63
N TRP A 228 -8.49 12.45 8.64
CA TRP A 228 -9.04 12.73 7.31
C TRP A 228 -10.50 13.16 7.37
N SER A 229 -11.34 12.46 8.13
CA SER A 229 -12.77 12.76 8.27
C SER A 229 -12.97 14.15 8.85
N LYS A 230 -12.21 14.52 9.88
CA LYS A 230 -12.25 15.87 10.49
C LYS A 230 -11.92 16.96 9.48
N CYS A 231 -10.82 16.81 8.73
CA CYS A 231 -10.44 17.78 7.69
C CYS A 231 -11.53 17.93 6.61
N ARG A 232 -12.17 16.83 6.22
CA ARG A 232 -13.22 16.85 5.19
C ARG A 232 -14.50 17.54 5.66
N HIS A 233 -14.93 17.32 6.90
CA HIS A 233 -16.08 18.04 7.46
C HIS A 233 -15.86 19.55 7.52
N LEU A 234 -14.64 19.98 7.88
CA LEU A 234 -14.28 21.40 7.86
C LEU A 234 -14.37 21.99 6.46
N SER A 235 -13.87 21.29 5.44
CA SER A 235 -13.97 21.76 4.04
C SER A 235 -15.41 21.89 3.54
N LYS A 236 -16.30 20.94 3.89
CA LYS A 236 -17.72 21.03 3.53
C LYS A 236 -18.40 22.25 4.16
N GLY A 237 -18.16 22.49 5.45
CA GLY A 237 -18.73 23.64 6.16
C GLY A 237 -18.28 24.99 5.58
N SER A 238 -17.04 25.08 5.10
CA SER A 238 -16.54 26.29 4.42
C SER A 238 -17.13 26.47 3.02
N ASP A 239 -17.30 25.39 2.26
CA ASP A 239 -17.90 25.44 0.92
C ASP A 239 -19.39 25.85 0.99
N ASP A 240 -20.13 25.36 2.00
CA ASP A 240 -21.54 25.70 2.18
C ASP A 240 -21.73 27.18 2.59
N LEU A 241 -20.89 27.70 3.50
CA LEU A 241 -20.89 29.12 3.89
C LEU A 241 -20.54 30.08 2.73
N SER A 242 -19.72 29.62 1.77
CA SER A 242 -19.35 30.42 0.59
C SER A 242 -20.40 30.46 -0.51
N LYS A 243 -21.39 29.54 -0.47
CA LYS A 243 -22.50 29.48 -1.43
C LYS A 243 -23.76 30.21 -0.96
N GLU A 244 -23.82 30.56 0.33
CA GLU A 244 -24.91 31.34 0.93
C GLU A 244 -24.65 32.86 0.91
N GLN A 245 -23.51 33.31 0.36
CA GLN A 245 -23.16 34.72 0.12
C GLN A 245 -23.24 35.05 -1.37
#